data_AF-A0A4R5KPH0-F1
#
_entry.id   AF-A0A4R5KPH0-F1
#
_cell.length_a   1.000
_cell.length_b   1.000
_cell.length_c   1.000
_cell.angle_alpha   90.00
_cell.angle_beta   90.00
_cell.angle_gamma   90.00
#
_symmetry.space_group_name_H-M   'P 1'
#
loop_
_entity.id
_entity.type
_entity.pdbx_description
1 polymer ?
#
loop_
_entity_poly.entity_id
_entity_poly.type
_entity_poly.pdbx_seq_one_letter_code
_entity_poly.pdbx_strand_id
1 'polypeptide(L)'
;MSHETCELYRTSGRLQLGLFATLAEYERELINERVRAGIMAARACGVRFGQKPVNQDTVEAKLEVARQLLSKGKTAERAAETVGWSRATLYRYLKKYGAEVPELDDRHVVLGRGRSQYADSKPLPPRD
;
A
#
# COMPACT_ATOMS: atom_id res chain seq x y z
N MET A 1 35.96 38.95 2.26
CA MET A 1 35.18 37.72 2.49
C MET A 1 33.81 38.13 3.03
N SER A 2 32.89 38.43 2.11
CA SER A 2 31.53 38.85 2.47
C SER A 2 30.71 37.60 2.76
N HIS A 3 30.50 37.30 4.04
CA HIS A 3 29.55 36.28 4.43
C HIS A 3 28.14 36.82 4.16
N GLU A 4 27.50 36.37 3.08
CA GLU A 4 26.06 36.50 2.88
C GLU A 4 25.36 35.77 4.02
N THR A 5 25.04 36.49 5.09
CA THR A 5 24.15 35.98 6.13
C THR A 5 22.73 36.15 5.60
N CYS A 6 22.12 35.02 5.25
CA CYS A 6 20.75 34.94 4.74
C CYS A 6 19.80 35.66 5.73
N GLU A 7 19.03 36.65 5.24
CA GLU A 7 18.20 37.54 6.06
C GLU A 7 17.21 36.82 6.99
N LEU A 8 16.91 35.55 6.67
CA LEU A 8 16.05 34.65 7.46
C LEU A 8 16.59 34.33 8.87
N TYR A 9 17.89 34.50 9.13
CA TYR A 9 18.50 34.30 10.45
C TYR A 9 18.32 35.51 11.40
N ARG A 10 17.92 36.68 10.89
CA ARG A 10 17.65 37.87 11.70
C ARG A 10 16.33 37.73 12.46
N THR A 11 16.16 38.45 13.57
CA THR A 11 14.92 38.45 14.40
C THR A 11 13.65 38.66 13.58
N SER A 12 13.67 39.55 12.58
CA SER A 12 12.54 39.78 11.66
C SER A 12 12.27 38.59 10.73
N GLY A 13 13.33 37.95 10.21
CA GLY A 13 13.20 36.78 9.34
C GLY A 13 12.64 35.57 10.08
N ARG A 14 13.04 35.36 11.33
CA ARG A 14 12.47 34.31 12.20
C ARG A 14 10.99 34.49 12.46
N LEU A 15 10.53 35.72 12.66
CA LEU A 15 9.10 36.03 12.83
C LEU A 15 8.31 35.68 11.56
N GLN A 16 8.79 36.14 10.40
CA GLN A 16 8.12 35.88 9.12
C GLN A 16 8.06 34.38 8.80
N LEU A 17 9.14 33.64 9.07
CA LEU A 17 9.17 32.19 8.94
C LEU A 17 8.13 31.51 9.84
N GLY A 18 8.01 31.95 11.10
CA GLY A 18 6.99 31.43 12.01
C GLY A 18 5.56 31.66 11.49
N LEU A 19 5.28 32.86 10.99
CA LEU A 19 3.98 33.17 10.40
C LEU A 19 3.69 32.26 9.19
N PHE A 20 4.63 32.12 8.26
CA PHE A 20 4.44 31.25 7.10
C PHE A 20 4.32 29.77 7.48
N ALA A 21 5.00 29.32 8.54
CA ALA A 21 4.83 27.97 9.06
C ALA A 21 3.38 27.75 9.55
N THR A 22 2.86 28.66 10.37
CA THR A 22 1.47 28.56 10.86
C THR A 22 0.44 28.62 9.73
N LEU A 23 0.68 29.46 8.71
CA LEU A 23 -0.19 29.55 7.54
C LEU A 23 -0.14 28.25 6.71
N ALA A 24 1.05 27.67 6.54
CA ALA A 24 1.21 26.41 5.82
C ALA A 24 0.53 25.23 6.53
N GLU A 25 0.55 25.21 7.86
CA GLU A 25 -0.18 24.24 8.69
C GLU A 25 -1.70 24.38 8.49
N TYR A 26 -2.22 25.61 8.58
CA TYR A 26 -3.64 25.90 8.34
C TYR A 26 -4.11 25.47 6.94
N GLU A 27 -3.38 25.82 5.89
CA GLU A 27 -3.70 25.41 4.52
C GLU A 27 -3.70 23.88 4.36
N ARG A 28 -2.78 23.20 5.05
CA ARG A 28 -2.72 21.73 5.04
C ARG A 28 -3.94 21.12 5.73
N GLU A 29 -4.39 21.69 6.84
CA GLU A 29 -5.60 21.26 7.55
C GLU A 29 -6.85 21.44 6.69
N LEU A 30 -7.03 22.60 6.05
CA LEU A 30 -8.14 22.86 5.13
C LEU A 30 -8.20 21.86 3.97
N ILE A 31 -7.06 21.52 3.38
CA ILE A 31 -6.98 20.50 2.32
C ILE A 31 -7.42 19.13 2.88
N ASN A 32 -6.94 18.76 4.06
CA ASN A 32 -7.30 17.48 4.69
C ASN A 32 -8.79 17.40 4.99
N GLU A 33 -9.40 18.45 5.53
CA GLU A 33 -10.84 18.53 5.80
C GLU A 33 -11.65 18.33 4.52
N ARG A 34 -11.28 19.04 3.44
CA ARG A 34 -11.94 18.91 2.14
C ARG A 34 -11.83 17.51 1.56
N VAL A 35 -10.65 16.89 1.67
CA VAL A 35 -10.42 15.51 1.21
C VAL A 35 -11.25 14.53 2.03
N ARG A 36 -11.31 14.69 3.36
CA ARG A 36 -12.13 13.85 4.25
C ARG A 36 -13.61 13.95 3.88
N ALA A 37 -14.13 15.18 3.71
CA ALA A 37 -15.51 15.41 3.31
C ALA A 37 -15.83 14.80 1.93
N GLY A 38 -14.92 14.96 0.96
CA GLY A 38 -15.07 14.34 -0.37
C GLY A 38 -15.06 12.81 -0.33
N ILE A 39 -14.16 12.20 0.46
CA ILE A 39 -14.11 10.75 0.65
C ILE A 39 -15.40 10.26 1.31
N MET A 40 -15.93 10.97 2.31
CA MET A 40 -17.18 10.62 2.96
C MET A 40 -18.35 10.66 1.97
N ALA A 41 -18.47 11.72 1.18
CA ALA A 41 -19.51 11.84 0.16
C ALA A 41 -19.41 10.72 -0.90
N ALA A 42 -18.21 10.42 -1.39
CA ALA A 42 -17.98 9.35 -2.35
C ALA A 42 -18.28 7.96 -1.76
N ARG A 43 -17.93 7.72 -0.48
CA ARG A 43 -18.31 6.48 0.22
C ARG A 43 -19.82 6.36 0.36
N ALA A 44 -20.52 7.44 0.67
CA ALA A 44 -21.99 7.46 0.74
C ALA A 44 -22.63 7.16 -0.63
N CYS A 45 -22.00 7.58 -1.72
CA CYS A 45 -22.40 7.24 -3.08
C CYS A 45 -22.02 5.79 -3.51
N GLY A 46 -21.42 5.00 -2.62
CA GLY A 46 -21.02 3.62 -2.90
C GLY A 46 -19.71 3.47 -3.68
N VAL A 47 -18.90 4.52 -3.81
CA VAL A 47 -17.60 4.45 -4.49
C VAL A 47 -16.66 3.55 -3.69
N ARG A 48 -16.17 2.48 -4.32
CA ARG A 48 -15.12 1.62 -3.77
C ARG A 48 -13.75 2.23 -4.02
N PHE A 49 -13.04 2.54 -2.94
CA PHE A 49 -11.66 3.00 -2.96
C PHE A 49 -10.67 1.83 -2.94
N GLY A 50 -9.47 2.07 -3.47
CA GLY A 50 -8.40 1.07 -3.52
C GLY A 50 -8.35 0.29 -4.82
N GLN A 51 -7.47 -0.72 -4.88
CA GLN A 51 -7.31 -1.55 -6.07
C GLN A 51 -8.60 -2.32 -6.37
N LYS A 52 -9.07 -2.27 -7.62
CA LYS A 52 -10.21 -3.06 -8.06
C LYS A 52 -9.91 -4.55 -7.80
N PRO A 53 -10.84 -5.30 -7.17
CA PRO A 53 -10.65 -6.74 -7.01
C PRO A 53 -10.53 -7.38 -8.39
N VAL A 54 -9.61 -8.34 -8.51
CA VAL A 54 -9.48 -9.15 -9.73
C VAL A 54 -10.78 -9.92 -9.94
N ASN A 55 -11.22 -10.04 -11.21
CA ASN A 55 -12.43 -10.77 -11.57
C ASN A 55 -12.39 -12.19 -10.99
N GLN A 56 -13.40 -12.55 -10.19
CA GLN A 56 -13.43 -13.82 -9.46
C GLN A 56 -13.37 -15.02 -10.38
N ASP A 57 -14.08 -14.99 -11.52
CA ASP A 57 -14.09 -16.08 -12.49
C ASP A 57 -12.70 -16.35 -13.07
N THR A 58 -11.92 -15.28 -13.33
CA THR A 58 -10.53 -15.42 -13.79
C THR A 58 -9.60 -15.96 -12.72
N VAL A 59 -9.93 -15.74 -11.44
CA VAL A 59 -9.17 -16.26 -10.31
C VAL A 59 -9.48 -17.74 -10.10
N GLU A 60 -10.74 -18.16 -10.18
CA GLU A 60 -11.10 -19.57 -10.00
C GLU A 60 -10.53 -20.44 -11.12
N ALA A 61 -10.67 -20.02 -12.39
CA ALA A 61 -10.11 -20.76 -13.52
C ALA A 61 -8.59 -20.95 -13.40
N LYS A 62 -7.87 -19.90 -12.96
CA LYS A 62 -6.43 -19.98 -12.72
C LYS A 62 -6.10 -20.85 -11.50
N LEU A 63 -6.91 -20.80 -10.44
CA LEU A 63 -6.73 -21.66 -9.27
C LEU A 63 -6.91 -23.13 -9.62
N GLU A 64 -7.89 -23.48 -10.45
CA GLU A 64 -8.11 -24.84 -10.89
C GLU A 64 -6.89 -25.39 -11.63
N VAL A 65 -6.36 -24.62 -12.60
CA VAL A 65 -5.13 -24.99 -13.32
C VAL A 65 -3.95 -25.14 -12.34
N ALA A 66 -3.78 -24.22 -11.40
CA ALA A 66 -2.71 -24.30 -10.41
C ALA A 66 -2.87 -25.53 -9.50
N ARG A 67 -4.08 -25.85 -9.04
CA ARG A 67 -4.39 -27.05 -8.24
C ARG A 67 -4.07 -28.33 -8.99
N GLN A 68 -4.44 -28.42 -10.27
CA GLN A 68 -4.11 -29.58 -11.10
C GLN A 68 -2.59 -29.77 -11.23
N LEU A 69 -1.83 -28.69 -11.37
CA LEU A 69 -0.36 -28.77 -11.45
C LEU A 69 0.27 -29.20 -10.11
N LEU A 70 -0.27 -28.72 -8.99
CA LEU A 70 0.17 -29.12 -7.65
C LEU A 70 -0.15 -30.60 -7.38
N SER A 71 -1.34 -31.08 -7.74
CA SER A 71 -1.72 -32.49 -7.58
C SER A 71 -0.85 -33.45 -8.41
N LYS A 72 -0.28 -32.95 -9.52
CA LYS A 72 0.67 -33.69 -10.37
C LYS A 72 2.11 -33.63 -9.82
N GLY A 73 2.32 -33.10 -8.62
CA GLY A 73 3.62 -33.03 -7.95
C GLY A 73 4.54 -31.92 -8.47
N LYS A 74 4.05 -30.94 -9.24
CA LYS A 74 4.88 -29.81 -9.68
C LYS A 74 5.09 -28.82 -8.54
N THR A 75 6.27 -28.20 -8.49
CA THR A 75 6.59 -27.15 -7.51
C THR A 75 5.64 -25.96 -7.61
N ALA A 76 5.31 -25.34 -6.47
CA ALA A 76 4.44 -24.17 -6.39
C ALA A 76 4.93 -22.99 -7.24
N GLU A 77 6.25 -22.85 -7.45
CA GLU A 77 6.84 -21.86 -8.34
C GLU A 77 6.38 -22.05 -9.79
N ARG A 78 6.50 -23.28 -10.31
CA ARG A 78 6.12 -23.60 -11.68
C ARG A 78 4.61 -23.50 -11.89
N ALA A 79 3.82 -23.87 -10.88
CA ALA A 79 2.38 -23.68 -10.90
C ALA A 79 2.00 -22.18 -10.97
N ALA A 80 2.67 -21.32 -10.19
CA ALA A 80 2.43 -19.88 -10.18
C ALA A 80 2.83 -19.20 -11.50
N GLU A 81 3.99 -19.55 -12.05
CA GLU A 81 4.45 -19.06 -13.36
C GLU A 81 3.45 -19.39 -14.47
N THR A 82 2.92 -20.62 -14.47
CA THR A 82 2.00 -21.10 -15.51
C THR A 82 0.71 -20.27 -15.55
N VAL A 83 0.24 -19.77 -14.41
CA VAL A 83 -0.97 -18.93 -14.31
C VAL A 83 -0.68 -17.42 -14.33
N GLY A 84 0.60 -17.04 -14.41
CA GLY A 84 1.06 -15.66 -14.40
C GLY A 84 0.93 -14.96 -13.04
N TRP A 85 1.06 -15.71 -11.94
CA TRP A 85 1.04 -15.18 -10.58
C TRP A 85 2.40 -15.27 -9.91
N SER A 86 2.65 -14.37 -8.97
CA SER A 86 3.75 -14.57 -8.02
C SER A 86 3.41 -15.70 -7.05
N ARG A 87 4.43 -16.40 -6.51
CA ARG A 87 4.26 -17.42 -5.47
C ARG A 87 3.40 -16.92 -4.30
N ALA A 88 3.66 -15.70 -3.83
CA ALA A 88 2.88 -15.06 -2.77
C ALA A 88 1.40 -14.85 -3.14
N THR A 89 1.11 -14.53 -4.40
CA THR A 89 -0.27 -14.38 -4.90
C THR A 89 -0.98 -15.73 -4.98
N LEU A 90 -0.31 -16.78 -5.45
CA LEU A 90 -0.84 -18.14 -5.47
C LEU A 90 -1.20 -18.60 -4.04
N TYR A 91 -0.28 -18.48 -3.09
CA TYR A 91 -0.56 -18.85 -1.68
C TYR A 91 -1.66 -18.02 -1.06
N ARG A 92 -1.70 -16.71 -1.32
CA ARG A 92 -2.79 -15.83 -0.82
C ARG A 92 -4.14 -16.30 -1.34
N TYR A 93 -4.24 -16.72 -2.60
CA TYR A 93 -5.47 -17.25 -3.17
C TYR A 93 -5.80 -18.65 -2.66
N LEU A 94 -4.83 -19.56 -2.56
CA LEU A 94 -5.05 -20.90 -1.98
C LEU A 94 -5.58 -20.81 -0.54
N LYS A 95 -4.99 -19.95 0.30
CA LYS A 95 -5.45 -19.68 1.67
C LYS A 95 -6.85 -19.07 1.70
N LYS A 96 -7.15 -18.15 0.78
CA LYS A 96 -8.45 -17.45 0.73
C LYS A 96 -9.59 -18.38 0.28
N TYR A 97 -9.31 -19.35 -0.58
CA TYR A 97 -10.29 -20.28 -1.16
C TYR A 97 -10.13 -21.72 -0.65
N GLY A 98 -9.51 -21.91 0.52
CA GLY A 98 -9.63 -23.12 1.34
C GLY A 98 -9.02 -24.41 0.77
N ALA A 99 -8.04 -24.35 -0.14
CA ALA A 99 -7.35 -25.55 -0.59
C ALA A 99 -6.22 -25.91 0.38
N GLU A 100 -6.02 -27.21 0.63
CA GLU A 100 -4.86 -27.75 1.34
C GLU A 100 -3.59 -27.06 0.83
N VAL A 101 -2.97 -26.28 1.72
CA VAL A 101 -1.72 -25.59 1.43
C VAL A 101 -0.68 -26.70 1.37
N PRO A 102 -0.02 -26.94 0.23
CA PRO A 102 1.11 -27.85 0.19
C PRO A 102 2.10 -27.37 1.25
N GLU A 103 2.55 -28.30 2.11
CA GLU A 103 3.52 -28.04 3.17
C GLU A 103 4.61 -27.12 2.60
N LEU A 104 4.73 -25.92 3.17
CA LEU A 104 5.49 -24.82 2.59
C LEU A 104 6.89 -25.32 2.24
N ASP A 105 7.20 -25.44 0.95
CA ASP A 105 8.59 -25.62 0.51
C ASP A 105 9.40 -24.49 1.17
N ASP A 106 10.27 -24.85 2.12
CA ASP A 106 10.96 -24.01 3.12
C ASP A 106 11.79 -22.85 2.54
N ARG A 107 11.75 -22.69 1.22
CA ARG A 107 12.19 -21.52 0.47
C ARG A 107 11.24 -20.34 0.75
N HIS A 108 11.40 -19.78 1.94
CA HIS A 108 10.82 -18.56 2.50
C HIS A 108 10.06 -17.69 1.49
N VAL A 109 8.73 -17.78 1.51
CA VAL A 109 7.89 -16.79 0.84
C VAL A 109 7.94 -15.52 1.69
N VAL A 110 8.79 -14.56 1.30
CA VAL A 110 8.63 -13.18 1.78
C VAL A 110 7.28 -12.73 1.23
N LEU A 111 6.22 -12.81 2.03
CA LEU A 111 5.00 -12.08 1.75
C LEU A 111 5.45 -10.63 1.68
N GLY A 112 5.51 -10.08 0.47
CA GLY A 112 5.94 -8.71 0.26
C GLY A 112 5.05 -7.81 1.11
N ARG A 113 5.54 -7.44 2.29
CA ARG A 113 5.12 -6.22 2.95
C ARG A 113 5.30 -5.17 1.88
N GLY A 114 4.24 -4.46 1.53
CA GLY A 114 4.32 -3.40 0.54
C GLY A 114 5.55 -2.57 0.85
N ARG A 115 6.54 -2.58 -0.05
CA ARG A 115 7.81 -1.86 0.11
C ARG A 115 7.57 -0.38 -0.08
N SER A 116 6.67 0.20 0.70
CA SER A 116 6.84 1.58 1.07
C SER A 116 7.98 1.57 2.06
N GLN A 117 9.14 2.06 1.64
CA GLN A 117 10.23 2.44 2.55
C GLN A 117 9.77 3.43 3.65
N TYR A 118 8.54 3.95 3.53
CA TYR A 118 7.87 4.76 4.53
C TYR A 118 6.94 3.99 5.49
N ALA A 119 6.75 2.68 5.32
CA ALA A 119 5.86 1.88 6.19
C ALA A 119 6.38 1.79 7.64
N ASP A 120 7.71 1.76 7.80
CA ASP A 120 8.38 1.81 9.10
C ASP A 120 8.90 3.21 9.44
N SER A 121 8.76 4.19 8.54
CA SER A 121 9.19 5.56 8.80
C SER A 121 8.13 6.31 9.60
N LYS A 122 8.29 6.25 10.93
CA LYS A 122 7.61 7.07 11.94
C LYS A 122 6.09 6.77 12.09
N PRO A 123 5.59 6.56 13.31
CA PRO A 123 4.14 6.47 13.52
C PRO A 123 3.49 7.74 12.96
N LEU A 124 2.41 7.56 12.20
CA LEU A 124 1.55 8.68 11.82
C LEU A 124 1.17 9.42 13.10
N PRO A 125 1.15 10.77 13.10
CA PRO A 125 0.62 11.49 14.25
C PRO A 125 -0.79 10.96 14.57
N PRO A 126 -1.20 10.94 15.84
CA PRO A 126 -2.56 10.57 16.21
C PRO A 126 -3.53 11.36 15.33
N ARG A 127 -4.53 10.66 14.80
CA ARG A 127 -5.61 11.33 14.08
C ARG A 127 -6.61 11.76 15.12
N ASP A 128 -6.56 13.03 15.45
CA ASP A 128 -7.62 13.77 16.12
C ASP A 128 -8.91 13.71 15.26
#